data_AF-A0A9D8VK28-F1
#
_entry.id   AF-A0A9D8VK28-F1
#
_cell.length_a   1.000
_cell.length_b   1.000
_cell.length_c   1.000
_cell.angle_alpha   90.00
_cell.angle_beta   90.00
_cell.angle_gamma   90.00
#
_symmetry.space_group_name_H-M   'P 1'
#
loop_
_entity.id
_entity.type
_entity.pdbx_description
1 polymer ?
#
loop_
_entity_poly.entity_id
_entity_poly.type
_entity_poly.pdbx_seq_one_letter_code
_entity_poly.pdbx_strand_id
1 'polypeptide(L)'
;MSAALKRGRLSARQVSKALAIFETIAIRTPDIDHGEALKLAVRARIYAYDAYVLQCARQYRAPLLTLDGRQREVAAELGISLLEV
;
A
#
# COMPACT_ATOMS: atom_id res chain seq x y z
N MET A 1 -1.48 -12.15 8.42
CA MET A 1 -1.45 -12.86 9.71
C MET A 1 -1.43 -14.40 9.59
N SER A 2 -2.16 -15.02 8.65
CA SER A 2 -2.20 -16.49 8.46
C SER A 2 -0.82 -17.16 8.32
N ALA A 3 0.11 -16.56 7.57
CA ALA A 3 1.46 -17.12 7.42
C ALA A 3 2.27 -17.11 8.73
N ALA A 4 2.08 -16.12 9.60
CA ALA A 4 2.73 -16.06 10.91
C ALA A 4 2.15 -17.10 11.89
N LEU A 5 0.83 -17.33 11.83
CA LEU A 5 0.15 -18.40 12.56
C LEU A 5 0.64 -19.79 12.12
N LYS A 6 0.68 -20.07 10.80
CA LYS A 6 1.18 -21.34 10.23
C LYS A 6 2.64 -21.62 10.61
N ARG A 7 3.44 -20.57 10.82
CA ARG A 7 4.84 -20.66 11.26
C ARG A 7 5.01 -20.67 12.79
N GLY A 8 3.92 -20.75 13.56
CA GLY A 8 3.94 -20.75 15.03
C GLY A 8 4.39 -19.43 15.67
N ARG A 9 4.47 -18.34 14.91
CA ARG A 9 4.93 -17.02 15.41
C ARG A 9 3.82 -16.22 16.10
N LEU A 10 2.56 -16.62 15.91
CA LEU A 10 1.39 -16.04 16.56
C LEU A 10 0.43 -17.14 16.99
N SER A 11 -0.23 -16.96 18.13
CA SER A 11 -1.39 -17.76 18.54
C SER A 11 -2.68 -17.23 17.91
N ALA A 12 -3.72 -18.08 17.85
CA ALA A 12 -5.05 -17.67 17.38
C ALA A 12 -5.59 -16.45 18.16
N ARG A 13 -5.39 -16.41 19.48
CA ARG A 13 -5.78 -15.28 20.34
C ARG A 13 -5.05 -13.99 19.94
N GLN A 14 -3.76 -14.06 19.63
CA GLN A 14 -3.00 -12.88 19.17
C GLN A 14 -3.47 -12.42 17.79
N VAL A 15 -3.86 -13.33 16.90
CA VAL A 15 -4.46 -12.98 15.60
C VAL A 15 -5.77 -12.21 15.80
N SER A 16 -6.68 -12.71 16.63
CA SER A 16 -7.95 -12.01 16.92
C SER A 16 -7.71 -10.63 17.54
N LYS A 17 -6.78 -10.52 18.50
CA LYS A 17 -6.44 -9.24 19.13
C LYS A 17 -5.87 -8.24 18.13
N ALA A 18 -4.98 -8.68 17.24
CA ALA A 18 -4.39 -7.81 16.24
C ALA A 18 -5.40 -7.37 15.17
N LEU A 19 -6.34 -8.24 14.79
CA LEU A 19 -7.44 -7.86 13.89
C LEU A 19 -8.31 -6.77 14.53
N ALA A 20 -8.69 -6.94 15.80
CA ALA A 20 -9.46 -5.94 16.53
C ALA A 20 -8.74 -4.58 16.62
N ILE A 21 -7.40 -4.57 16.71
CA ILE A 21 -6.60 -3.33 16.66
C ILE A 21 -6.56 -2.76 15.23
N PHE A 22 -6.40 -3.61 14.21
CA PHE A 22 -6.37 -3.16 12.82
C PHE A 22 -7.69 -2.48 12.41
N GLU A 23 -8.82 -3.00 12.89
CA GLU A 23 -10.16 -2.46 12.61
C GLU A 23 -10.41 -1.08 13.24
N THR A 24 -9.62 -0.65 14.23
CA THR A 24 -9.73 0.72 14.78
C THR A 24 -9.02 1.77 13.92
N ILE A 25 -8.20 1.34 12.96
CA ILE A 25 -7.51 2.24 12.04
C ILE A 25 -8.53 2.78 11.04
N ALA A 26 -8.74 4.10 11.06
CA ALA A 26 -9.65 4.75 10.12
C ALA A 26 -9.04 4.80 8.70
N ILE A 27 -9.30 3.76 7.91
CA ILE A 27 -8.86 3.65 6.51
C ILE A 27 -9.95 4.24 5.61
N ARG A 28 -9.56 5.15 4.72
CA ARG A 28 -10.41 5.63 3.62
C ARG A 28 -9.98 4.93 2.34
N THR A 29 -10.95 4.47 1.55
CA THR A 29 -10.74 3.91 0.21
C THR A 29 -11.33 4.86 -0.82
N PRO A 30 -10.65 5.97 -1.12
CA PRO A 30 -11.15 6.93 -2.10
C PRO A 30 -11.08 6.34 -3.52
N ASP A 31 -11.97 6.81 -4.40
CA ASP A 31 -11.94 6.43 -5.81
C ASP A 31 -10.69 6.96 -6.49
N ILE A 32 -10.08 6.13 -7.33
CA ILE A 32 -8.93 6.52 -8.16
C ILE A 32 -9.28 6.45 -9.64
N ASP A 33 -8.57 7.25 -10.44
CA ASP A 33 -8.56 7.07 -11.87
C ASP A 33 -7.78 5.80 -12.24
N HIS A 34 -8.53 4.71 -12.46
CA HIS A 34 -7.97 3.42 -12.83
C HIS A 34 -7.29 3.44 -14.21
N GLY A 35 -7.74 4.30 -15.13
CA GLY A 35 -7.14 4.45 -16.44
C GLY A 35 -5.73 5.03 -16.34
N GLU A 36 -5.56 6.10 -15.55
CA GLU A 36 -4.23 6.66 -15.28
C GLU A 36 -3.32 5.70 -14.52
N ALA A 37 -3.88 4.94 -13.57
CA ALA A 37 -3.11 3.93 -12.86
C ALA A 37 -2.62 2.80 -13.79
N LEU A 38 -3.45 2.31 -14.71
CA LEU A 38 -3.03 1.29 -15.68
C LEU A 38 -1.98 1.83 -16.66
N LYS A 39 -2.12 3.07 -17.11
CA LYS A 39 -1.07 3.73 -17.91
C LYS A 39 0.24 3.83 -17.13
N LEU A 40 0.17 4.15 -15.83
CA LEU A 40 1.34 4.17 -14.95
C LEU A 40 1.96 2.77 -14.82
N ALA A 41 1.14 1.73 -14.62
CA ALA A 41 1.61 0.34 -14.51
C ALA A 41 2.44 -0.07 -15.74
N VAL A 42 1.94 0.24 -16.93
CA VAL A 42 2.64 -0.03 -18.19
C VAL A 42 3.94 0.77 -18.29
N ARG A 43 3.91 2.08 -18.02
CA ARG A 43 5.10 2.95 -18.12
C ARG A 43 6.20 2.56 -17.14
N ALA A 44 5.85 2.29 -15.88
CA ALA A 44 6.79 1.97 -14.82
C ALA A 44 7.14 0.47 -14.73
N ARG A 45 6.49 -0.37 -15.57
CA ARG A 45 6.62 -1.84 -15.58
C ARG A 45 6.39 -2.46 -14.19
N ILE A 46 5.32 -2.01 -13.52
CA ILE A 46 4.88 -2.51 -12.21
C ILE A 46 3.50 -3.14 -12.32
N TYR A 47 3.10 -3.89 -11.30
CA TYR A 47 1.75 -4.45 -11.28
C TYR A 47 0.69 -3.35 -11.13
N ALA A 48 -0.52 -3.65 -11.61
CA ALA A 48 -1.65 -2.73 -11.51
C ALA A 48 -1.95 -2.33 -10.06
N TYR A 49 -1.80 -3.25 -9.10
CA TYR A 49 -2.05 -2.95 -7.69
C TYR A 49 -1.05 -1.94 -7.11
N ASP A 50 0.23 -2.04 -7.46
CA ASP A 50 1.26 -1.06 -7.05
C ASP A 50 0.94 0.31 -7.66
N ALA A 51 0.52 0.32 -8.93
CA ALA A 51 0.16 1.54 -9.62
C ALA A 51 -1.11 2.18 -9.04
N TYR A 52 -2.07 1.41 -8.50
CA TYR A 52 -3.25 1.96 -7.82
C TYR A 52 -2.86 2.77 -6.59
N VAL A 53 -1.93 2.26 -5.79
CA VAL A 53 -1.43 2.96 -4.59
C VAL A 53 -0.71 4.25 -4.98
N LEU A 54 0.17 4.18 -5.98
CA LEU A 54 0.90 5.35 -6.49
C LEU A 54 -0.04 6.40 -7.10
N GLN A 55 -1.04 5.97 -7.87
CA GLN A 55 -2.04 6.87 -8.44
C GLN A 55 -2.90 7.49 -7.34
N CYS A 56 -3.25 6.76 -6.29
CA CYS A 56 -3.95 7.32 -5.13
C CYS A 56 -3.14 8.44 -4.47
N ALA A 57 -1.87 8.17 -4.15
CA ALA A 57 -0.97 9.17 -3.56
C ALA A 57 -0.85 10.42 -4.45
N ARG A 58 -0.68 10.21 -5.76
CA ARG A 58 -0.60 11.30 -6.75
C ARG A 58 -1.89 12.10 -6.87
N GLN A 59 -3.04 11.44 -7.02
CA GLN A 59 -4.35 12.07 -7.23
C GLN A 59 -4.76 12.91 -6.02
N TYR A 60 -4.49 12.41 -4.82
CA TYR A 60 -4.81 13.09 -3.57
C TYR A 60 -3.69 13.97 -3.02
N ARG A 61 -2.55 14.09 -3.74
CA ARG A 61 -1.36 14.83 -3.32
C ARG A 61 -0.90 14.44 -1.91
N ALA A 62 -1.02 13.16 -1.59
CA ALA A 62 -0.67 12.60 -0.31
C ALA A 62 0.74 11.99 -0.38
N PRO A 63 1.51 12.01 0.71
CA PRO A 63 2.77 11.30 0.76
C PRO A 63 2.51 9.78 0.78
N LEU A 64 3.47 9.00 0.27
CA LEU A 64 3.40 7.55 0.24
C LEU A 64 4.19 6.94 1.42
N LEU A 65 3.52 6.07 2.15
CA LEU A 65 4.13 5.19 3.15
C LEU A 65 4.16 3.76 2.59
N THR A 66 5.35 3.21 2.36
CA THR A 66 5.48 1.84 1.84
C THR A 66 6.79 1.20 2.25
N LEU A 67 6.75 -0.11 2.50
CA LEU A 67 7.95 -0.92 2.74
C LEU A 67 8.52 -1.46 1.41
N ASP A 68 7.75 -1.41 0.33
CA ASP A 68 8.15 -1.91 -0.99
C ASP A 68 9.22 -0.98 -1.60
N GLY A 69 10.36 -1.55 -2.00
CA GLY A 69 11.47 -0.79 -2.59
C GLY A 69 11.12 -0.24 -3.97
N ARG A 70 10.44 -1.03 -4.80
CA ARG A 70 10.08 -0.64 -6.16
C ARG A 70 9.03 0.47 -6.17
N GLN A 71 8.05 0.43 -5.25
CA GLN A 71 7.10 1.54 -5.10
C GLN A 71 7.80 2.83 -4.65
N ARG A 72 8.81 2.76 -3.76
CA ARG A 72 9.59 3.95 -3.34
C ARG A 72 10.33 4.59 -4.51
N GLU A 73 10.98 3.78 -5.34
CA GLU A 73 11.66 4.24 -6.55
C GLU A 73 10.69 4.97 -7.50
N VAL A 74 9.56 4.32 -7.83
CA VAL A 74 8.58 4.91 -8.74
C VAL A 74 7.91 6.15 -8.14
N ALA A 75 7.67 6.18 -6.82
CA ALA A 75 7.14 7.36 -6.14
C ALA A 75 8.10 8.55 -6.25
N ALA A 76 9.41 8.33 -6.09
CA ALA A 76 10.43 9.35 -6.25
C ALA A 76 10.48 9.89 -7.70
N GLU A 77 10.42 9.01 -8.71
CA GLU A 77 10.33 9.39 -10.12
C GLU A 77 9.07 10.23 -10.43
N LEU A 78 7.97 9.98 -9.72
CA LEU A 78 6.72 10.71 -9.85
C LEU A 78 6.65 12.00 -9.02
N GLY A 79 7.69 12.32 -8.24
CA GLY A 79 7.71 13.47 -7.33
C GLY A 79 6.75 13.33 -6.14
N ILE A 80 6.38 12.11 -5.76
CA ILE A 80 5.55 11.83 -4.59
C ILE A 80 6.44 11.80 -3.35
N SER A 81 6.09 12.58 -2.33
CA SER A 81 6.81 12.59 -1.05
C SER A 81 6.72 11.23 -0.36
N LEU A 82 7.83 10.74 0.20
CA LEU A 82 7.88 9.50 0.96
C LEU A 82 7.86 9.79 2.47
N LEU A 83 7.14 8.98 3.22
CA LEU A 83 7.22 8.94 4.68
C LEU A 83 8.26 7.91 5.13
N GLU A 84 9.07 8.26 6.12
CA GLU A 84 10.04 7.34 6.73
C GLU A 84 9.34 6.37 7.70
N VAL A 85 9.87 5.14 7.78
CA VAL A 85 9.47 4.07 8.73
C VAL A 85 10.67 3.67 9.55
#